data_AF-A0A7W0R3F3-F1
#
_entry.id   AF-A0A7W0R3F3-F1
#
_cell.length_a   1.000
_cell.length_b   1.000
_cell.length_c   1.000
_cell.angle_alpha   90.00
_cell.angle_beta   90.00
_cell.angle_gamma   90.00
#
_symmetry.space_group_name_H-M   'P 1'
#
loop_
_entity.id
_entity.type
_entity.pdbx_description
1 polymer ?
#
loop_
_entity_poly.entity_id
_entity_poly.type
_entity_poly.pdbx_seq_one_letter_code
_entity_poly.pdbx_strand_id
1 'polypeptide(L)' 'SVGRIAPGFRADAVVLDAPSFDHVCYRPDHDAVVAVICGGEVAHLAPGAQTRLTSF' A
#
# COMPACT_ATOMS: atom_id res chain seq x y z
N SER A 1 15.01 0.33 10.60
CA SER A 1 13.85 -0.06 11.42
C SER A 1 12.65 -0.21 10.50
N VAL A 2 11.83 -1.24 10.72
CA VAL A 2 10.63 -1.58 9.91
C VAL A 2 9.39 -1.42 10.79
N GLY A 3 8.20 -1.23 10.19
CA GLY A 3 6.92 -1.20 10.91
C GLY A 3 6.48 0.18 11.40
N ARG A 4 7.09 1.27 10.89
CA ARG A 4 6.68 2.64 11.20
C ARG A 4 6.68 3.50 9.94
N ILE A 5 5.62 4.29 9.78
CA ILE A 5 5.51 5.31 8.74
C ILE A 5 5.93 6.64 9.36
N ALA A 6 7.21 7.00 9.22
CA ALA A 6 7.79 8.24 9.69
C ALA A 6 9.06 8.59 8.89
N PRO A 7 9.45 9.88 8.78
CA PRO A 7 10.70 10.27 8.12
C PRO A 7 11.92 9.58 8.73
N GLY A 8 12.87 9.16 7.87
CA GLY A 8 14.09 8.45 8.27
C GLY A 8 13.93 6.94 8.51
N PHE A 9 12.72 6.39 8.37
CA PHE A 9 12.46 4.94 8.41
C PHE A 9 12.50 4.34 7.00
N ARG A 10 12.63 3.00 6.90
CA ARG A 10 12.61 2.30 5.61
C ARG A 10 11.26 2.54 4.93
N ALA A 11 11.30 2.89 3.65
CA ALA A 11 10.11 3.17 2.84
C ALA A 11 9.46 1.86 2.36
N ASP A 12 8.98 1.07 3.32
CA ASP A 12 8.20 -0.14 3.09
C ASP A 12 6.76 0.10 3.51
N ALA A 13 5.84 -0.03 2.56
CA ALA A 13 4.42 0.21 2.80
C ALA A 13 3.55 -0.63 1.87
N VAL A 14 2.34 -0.94 2.36
CA VAL A 14 1.25 -1.48 1.57
C VAL A 14 0.12 -0.45 1.59
N VAL A 15 -0.37 -0.10 0.40
CA VAL A 15 -1.56 0.75 0.25
C VAL A 15 -2.75 -0.17 0.00
N LEU A 16 -3.80 0.01 0.81
CA LEU A 16 -5.01 -0.80 0.74
C LEU A 16 -6.21 0.04 0.32
N ASP A 17 -7.08 -0.52 -0.52
CA ASP A 17 -8.42 0.00 -0.77
C ASP A 17 -9.34 -0.48 0.34
N ALA A 18 -9.24 0.19 1.49
CA ALA A 18 -9.95 -0.18 2.70
C ALA A 18 -10.51 1.08 3.38
N PRO A 19 -11.78 1.06 3.83
CA PRO A 19 -12.38 2.22 4.49
C PRO A 19 -11.81 2.44 5.91
N SER A 20 -11.26 1.41 6.55
CA SER A 20 -10.60 1.50 7.86
C SER A 20 -9.69 0.29 8.14
N PHE A 21 -8.83 0.40 9.16
CA PHE A 21 -7.76 -0.59 9.44
C PHE A 21 -8.26 -1.98 9.88
N ASP A 22 -9.47 -2.07 10.40
CA ASP A 22 -10.14 -3.34 10.76
C ASP A 22 -10.43 -4.22 9.54
N HIS A 23 -10.46 -3.62 8.34
CA HIS A 23 -10.64 -4.33 7.07
C HIS A 23 -9.38 -5.06 6.59
N VAL A 24 -8.24 -4.90 7.30
CA VAL A 24 -6.99 -5.63 7.01
C VAL A 24 -7.12 -7.13 7.32
N CYS A 25 -8.05 -7.50 8.19
CA CYS A 25 -8.31 -8.91 8.51
C CYS A 25 -8.65 -9.72 7.26
N TYR A 26 -8.22 -10.99 7.26
CA TYR A 26 -8.31 -11.89 6.12
C TYR A 26 -9.72 -11.93 5.48
N ARG A 27 -9.79 -11.46 4.23
CA ARG A 27 -10.98 -11.42 3.36
C ARG A 27 -10.64 -12.13 2.05
N PRO A 28 -10.96 -13.43 1.90
CA PRO A 28 -10.58 -14.20 0.72
C PRO A 28 -11.36 -13.80 -0.55
N ASP A 29 -12.43 -13.03 -0.39
CA ASP A 29 -13.34 -12.59 -1.44
C ASP A 29 -12.83 -11.39 -2.24
N HIS A 30 -11.80 -10.70 -1.77
CA HIS A 30 -11.33 -9.45 -2.36
C HIS A 30 -9.83 -9.23 -2.12
N ASP A 31 -9.12 -8.86 -3.18
CA ASP A 31 -7.76 -8.32 -3.05
C ASP A 31 -7.82 -6.81 -2.80
N ALA A 32 -7.46 -6.41 -1.59
CA ALA A 32 -7.43 -5.02 -1.14
C ALA A 32 -6.16 -4.27 -1.53
N VAL A 33 -5.14 -4.97 -2.04
CA VAL A 33 -3.83 -4.36 -2.25
C VAL A 33 -3.86 -3.48 -3.50
N VAL A 34 -3.66 -2.18 -3.30
CA VAL A 34 -3.55 -1.19 -4.38
C VAL A 34 -2.11 -1.06 -4.84
N ALA A 35 -1.17 -0.98 -3.90
CA ALA A 35 0.25 -0.87 -4.20
C ALA A 35 1.10 -1.46 -3.09
N VAL A 36 2.27 -1.97 -3.47
CA VAL A 36 3.33 -2.38 -2.55
C VAL A 36 4.58 -1.57 -2.87
N ILE A 37 5.14 -0.93 -1.85
CA ILE A 37 6.36 -0.13 -1.94
C ILE A 37 7.43 -0.82 -1.09
N CYS A 38 8.59 -1.08 -1.68
CA CYS A 38 9.72 -1.74 -1.04
C CYS A 38 10.96 -0.86 -1.23
N GLY A 39 11.52 -0.35 -0.13
CA GLY A 39 12.70 0.51 -0.17
C GLY A 39 12.51 1.80 -0.97
N GLY A 40 11.27 2.28 -1.14
CA GLY A 40 10.94 3.46 -1.94
C GLY A 40 10.59 3.18 -3.40
N GLU A 41 10.70 1.93 -3.85
CA GLU A 41 10.29 1.53 -5.20
C GLU A 41 8.93 0.84 -5.21
N VAL A 42 8.12 1.09 -6.24
CA VAL A 42 6.83 0.41 -6.43
C VAL A 42 7.10 -1.02 -6.91
N ALA A 43 6.93 -1.98 -6.01
CA ALA A 43 7.09 -3.42 -6.29
C ALA A 43 5.82 -4.05 -6.87
N HIS A 44 4.64 -3.50 -6.55
CA HIS A 44 3.37 -3.92 -7.10
C HIS A 44 2.43 -2.72 -7.25
N LEU A 45 1.62 -2.77 -8.30
CA LEU A 45 0.56 -1.81 -8.55
C LEU A 45 -0.65 -2.57 -9.12
N ALA A 46 -1.81 -2.40 -8.49
CA ALA A 46 -3.04 -2.96 -9.00
C ALA A 46 -3.40 -2.34 -10.37
N PRO A 47 -3.99 -3.10 -11.30
CA PRO A 47 -4.47 -2.56 -12.56
C PRO A 47 -5.37 -1.33 -12.36
N GLY A 48 -5.11 -0.24 -13.08
CA GLY A 48 -5.90 1.00 -12.99
C GLY A 48 -5.56 1.92 -11.80
N ALA A 49 -4.66 1.53 -10.88
CA ALA A 49 -4.23 2.38 -9.77
C ALA A 49 -3.22 3.48 -10.17
N GLN A 50 -2.64 3.37 -11.36
CA GLN A 50 -1.57 4.24 -11.87
C GLN A 50 -1.98 5.72 -11.93
N THR A 51 -3.24 6.00 -12.26
CA THR A 51 -3.78 7.37 -12.37
C THR A 51 -3.93 8.07 -11.02
N ARG A 52 -3.93 7.34 -9.90
CA ARG A 52 -4.18 7.90 -8.55
C ARG A 52 -2.90 8.24 -7.78
N LEU A 53 -1.73 7.75 -8.24
CA LEU A 53 -0.44 7.94 -7.55
C LEU A 53 0.45 9.03 -8.17
N THR A 54 0.10 9.56 -9.34
CA THR A 54 0.89 10.58 -10.06
C THR A 54 0.24 11.97 -10.06
N SER A 55 -0.89 12.14 -9.38
CA SER A 55 -1.53 13.44 -9.19
C SER A 55 -1.11 14.04 -7.85
N PHE A 56 0.06 14.67 -7.84
CA PHE A 56 0.46 15.68 -6.88
C PHE A 56 0.93 16.92 -7.65
#